data_AF-A0A816HRL8-F1
#
_entry.id   AF-A0A816HRL8-F1
#
_cell.length_a   1.000
_cell.length_b   1.000
_cell.length_c   1.000
_cell.angle_alpha   90.00
_cell.angle_beta   90.00
_cell.angle_gamma   90.00
#
_symmetry.space_group_name_H-M   'P 1'
#
loop_
_entity.id
_entity.type
_entity.pdbx_description
1 polymer ?
#
loop_
_entity_poly.entity_id
_entity_poly.type
_entity_poly.pdbx_seq_one_letter_code
_entity_poly.pdbx_strand_id
1 'polypeptide(L)'
;NHTHFILFNDELNDLEKISMRRQMIERQLSRTLLHSQINDDHHHSKNVFRQSIPIVMLLLGGHLATLITLCEGLKNETPVVTVLGTGYLADIIARLCLDLRSYDELMKTLGDDRIDLKDKLKEKRNKDIQDCQIQIERLINLTENSSEQKNTTIRNCLETVIKMQKLIVVFDGIGRVDNVEDEM
;
A
#
# COMPACT_ATOMS: atom_id res chain seq x y z
N ASN A 1 13.19 -19.54 -6.93
CA ASN A 1 12.97 -20.82 -6.20
C ASN A 1 11.61 -20.78 -5.53
N HIS A 2 10.57 -21.27 -6.20
CA HIS A 2 9.21 -21.37 -5.63
C HIS A 2 8.92 -22.83 -5.28
N THR A 3 8.13 -23.07 -4.24
CA THR A 3 7.73 -24.43 -3.82
C THR A 3 6.51 -24.94 -4.59
N HIS A 4 5.61 -24.03 -5.00
CA HIS A 4 4.38 -24.33 -5.73
C HIS A 4 4.13 -23.25 -6.77
N PHE A 5 3.42 -23.62 -7.85
CA PHE A 5 2.98 -22.70 -8.89
C PHE A 5 1.46 -22.83 -9.07
N ILE A 6 0.77 -21.69 -9.11
CA ILE A 6 -0.63 -21.61 -9.51
C ILE A 6 -0.63 -20.96 -10.89
N LEU A 7 -0.99 -21.73 -11.91
CA LEU A 7 -1.01 -21.28 -13.29
C LEU A 7 -2.43 -20.86 -13.66
N PHE A 8 -2.60 -19.58 -13.99
CA PHE A 8 -3.87 -19.08 -14.51
C PHE A 8 -3.87 -19.25 -16.03
N ASN A 9 -4.84 -20.02 -16.54
CA ASN A 9 -5.13 -19.97 -17.96
C ASN A 9 -5.89 -18.68 -18.24
N ASP A 10 -5.24 -17.76 -18.95
CA ASP A 10 -5.87 -16.58 -19.52
C ASP A 10 -5.45 -16.53 -20.98
N GLU A 11 -6.37 -16.86 -21.87
CA GLU A 11 -6.16 -16.97 -23.32
C GLU A 11 -5.62 -15.66 -23.92
N LEU A 12 -5.71 -14.54 -23.18
CA LEU A 12 -5.40 -13.19 -23.64
C LEU A 12 -4.22 -12.52 -22.88
N ASN A 13 -3.51 -13.24 -22.01
CA ASN A 13 -2.37 -12.70 -21.23
C ASN A 13 -2.68 -11.36 -20.51
N ASP A 14 -3.87 -11.27 -19.94
CA ASP A 14 -4.38 -10.06 -19.29
C ASP A 14 -3.86 -9.98 -17.84
N LEU A 15 -2.80 -9.19 -17.65
CA LEU A 15 -2.13 -9.04 -16.35
C LEU A 15 -3.06 -8.49 -15.26
N GLU A 16 -4.05 -7.66 -15.65
CA GLU A 16 -5.02 -7.09 -14.72
C GLU A 16 -5.94 -8.18 -14.17
N LYS A 17 -6.45 -9.07 -15.04
CA LYS A 17 -7.25 -10.23 -14.62
C LYS A 17 -6.47 -11.19 -13.73
N ILE A 18 -5.20 -11.45 -14.04
CA ILE A 18 -4.35 -12.30 -13.21
C ILE A 18 -4.18 -11.67 -11.82
N SER A 19 -3.91 -10.37 -11.76
CA SER A 19 -3.81 -9.63 -10.48
C SER A 19 -5.11 -9.72 -9.68
N MET A 20 -6.26 -9.52 -10.32
CA MET A 20 -7.57 -9.63 -9.66
C MET A 20 -7.84 -11.05 -9.14
N ARG A 21 -7.52 -12.10 -9.91
CA ARG A 21 -7.68 -13.49 -9.47
C ARG A 21 -6.81 -13.79 -8.25
N ARG A 22 -5.57 -13.33 -8.25
CA ARG A 22 -4.67 -13.44 -7.10
C ARG A 22 -5.27 -12.77 -5.86
N GLN A 23 -5.75 -11.54 -5.99
CA GLN A 23 -6.39 -10.80 -4.89
C GLN A 23 -7.63 -11.52 -4.35
N MET A 24 -8.42 -12.16 -5.21
CA MET A 24 -9.57 -12.97 -4.79
C MET A 24 -9.15 -14.15 -3.92
N ILE A 25 -8.10 -14.87 -4.31
CA ILE A 25 -7.58 -16.01 -3.55
C ILE A 25 -7.04 -15.54 -2.19
N GLU A 26 -6.22 -14.47 -2.18
CA GLU A 26 -5.70 -13.88 -0.95
C GLU A 26 -6.86 -13.50 0.00
N ARG A 27 -7.91 -12.84 -0.51
CA ARG A 27 -9.09 -12.49 0.28
C ARG A 27 -9.87 -13.71 0.82
N GLN A 28 -9.92 -14.80 0.07
CA GLN A 28 -10.56 -16.04 0.55
C GLN A 28 -9.73 -16.70 1.65
N LEU A 29 -8.41 -16.72 1.48
CA LEU A 29 -7.48 -17.23 2.49
C LEU A 29 -7.57 -16.43 3.78
N SER A 30 -7.60 -15.09 3.71
CA SER A 30 -7.69 -14.28 4.93
C SER A 30 -8.99 -14.53 5.69
N ARG A 31 -10.09 -14.83 5.00
CA ARG A 31 -11.38 -15.17 5.62
C ARG A 31 -11.46 -16.59 6.16
N THR A 32 -10.51 -17.45 5.81
CA THR A 32 -10.48 -18.83 6.31
C THR A 32 -10.16 -18.80 7.79
N LEU A 33 -11.09 -19.28 8.61
CA LEU A 33 -10.88 -19.39 10.05
C LEU A 33 -9.92 -20.53 10.33
N LEU A 34 -8.84 -20.24 11.04
CA LEU A 34 -7.97 -21.28 11.59
C LEU A 34 -8.79 -22.10 12.58
N HIS A 35 -9.20 -23.29 12.16
CA HIS A 35 -9.68 -24.31 13.08
C HIS A 35 -8.44 -24.91 13.72
N SER A 36 -8.06 -24.39 14.88
CA SER A 36 -7.24 -25.16 15.80
C SER A 36 -8.13 -26.30 16.31
N GLN A 37 -8.16 -27.40 15.56
CA GLN A 37 -8.53 -28.69 16.13
C GLN A 37 -7.38 -29.12 17.02
N ILE A 38 -7.44 -28.73 18.30
CA ILE A 38 -6.84 -29.56 19.34
C ILE A 38 -7.93 -30.55 19.70
N ASN A 39 -7.91 -31.72 19.04
CA ASN A 39 -8.57 -32.91 19.55
C ASN A 39 -7.74 -33.42 20.74
N ASP A 40 -7.79 -32.72 21.87
CA ASP A 40 -7.42 -33.32 23.15
C ASP A 40 -8.71 -33.47 23.94
N ASP A 41 -9.20 -34.71 23.97
CA ASP A 41 -10.51 -35.09 24.47
C ASP A 41 -10.62 -34.98 26.00
N HIS A 42 -9.61 -34.52 26.74
CA HIS A 42 -9.66 -34.48 28.21
C HIS A 42 -9.18 -33.13 28.78
N HIS A 43 -10.11 -32.50 29.49
CA HIS A 43 -9.95 -31.39 30.43
C HIS A 43 -9.59 -29.98 29.89
N HIS A 44 -10.57 -29.08 30.00
CA HIS A 44 -10.40 -27.63 30.20
C HIS A 44 -9.40 -26.89 29.28
N SER A 45 -9.81 -26.55 28.05
CA SER A 45 -9.35 -25.30 27.43
C SER A 45 -10.51 -24.51 26.83
N LYS A 46 -10.98 -23.51 27.59
CA LYS A 46 -11.80 -22.41 27.06
C LYS A 46 -10.96 -21.63 26.05
N ASN A 47 -11.61 -21.27 24.93
CA ASN A 47 -11.17 -20.30 23.92
C ASN A 47 -10.00 -20.71 23.01
N VAL A 48 -10.29 -21.59 22.06
CA VAL A 48 -9.56 -21.58 20.78
C VAL A 48 -10.03 -20.36 20.00
N PHE A 49 -9.17 -19.34 19.91
CA PHE A 49 -9.42 -18.13 19.13
C PHE A 49 -9.67 -18.51 17.66
N ARG A 50 -10.90 -18.31 17.17
CA ARG A 50 -11.21 -18.32 15.74
C ARG A 50 -10.59 -17.09 15.10
N GLN A 51 -9.30 -17.15 14.79
CA GLN A 51 -8.59 -16.07 14.12
C GLN A 51 -8.54 -16.34 12.62
N SER A 52 -8.86 -15.30 11.86
CA SER A 52 -8.60 -15.19 10.43
C SER A 52 -7.09 -15.20 10.17
N ILE A 53 -6.67 -15.74 9.03
CA ILE A 53 -5.26 -15.69 8.61
C ILE A 53 -4.93 -14.23 8.25
N PRO A 54 -3.96 -13.57 8.93
CA PRO A 54 -3.57 -12.23 8.55
C PRO A 54 -2.78 -12.26 7.24
N ILE A 55 -3.09 -11.34 6.34
CA ILE A 55 -2.36 -11.13 5.09
C ILE A 55 -1.85 -9.69 5.07
N VAL A 56 -0.64 -9.51 4.55
CA VAL A 56 -0.01 -8.20 4.37
C VAL A 56 0.64 -8.15 2.98
N MET A 57 0.59 -6.98 2.36
CA MET A 57 1.29 -6.72 1.11
C MET A 57 2.61 -6.01 1.38
N LEU A 58 3.65 -6.38 0.64
CA LEU A 58 4.96 -5.71 0.68
C LEU A 58 5.21 -5.00 -0.66
N LEU A 59 5.33 -3.67 -0.61
CA LEU A 59 5.65 -2.84 -1.75
C LEU A 59 7.15 -2.47 -1.72
N LEU A 60 7.89 -2.98 -2.70
CA LEU A 60 9.33 -2.71 -2.86
C LEU A 60 9.62 -1.80 -4.06
N GLY A 61 8.74 -1.77 -5.05
CA GLY A 61 8.89 -1.01 -6.29
C GLY A 61 7.74 -1.37 -7.22
N GLY A 62 7.77 -0.91 -8.47
CA GLY A 62 6.75 -1.31 -9.44
C GLY A 62 6.39 -0.24 -10.45
N HIS A 63 5.37 -0.55 -11.24
CA HIS A 63 4.80 0.30 -12.29
C HIS A 63 3.26 0.36 -12.13
N LEU A 64 2.53 0.74 -13.20
CA LEU A 64 1.07 0.87 -13.16
C LEU A 64 0.36 -0.40 -12.64
N ALA A 65 0.75 -1.59 -13.10
CA ALA A 65 0.11 -2.83 -12.64
C ALA A 65 0.28 -3.02 -11.13
N THR A 66 1.45 -2.70 -10.58
CA THR A 66 1.69 -2.75 -9.14
C THR A 66 0.84 -1.75 -8.37
N LEU A 67 0.66 -0.54 -8.90
CA LEU A 67 -0.24 0.46 -8.32
C LEU A 67 -1.69 -0.03 -8.31
N ILE A 68 -2.15 -0.67 -9.38
CA ILE A 68 -3.48 -1.28 -9.45
C ILE A 68 -3.62 -2.38 -8.39
N THR A 69 -2.67 -3.33 -8.33
CA THR A 69 -2.68 -4.39 -7.31
C THR A 69 -2.68 -3.83 -5.89
N LEU A 70 -1.87 -2.79 -5.63
CA LEU A 70 -1.85 -2.09 -4.34
C LEU A 70 -3.23 -1.56 -3.97
N CYS A 71 -3.92 -0.91 -4.92
CA CYS A 71 -5.22 -0.31 -4.66
C CYS A 71 -6.31 -1.35 -4.45
N GLU A 72 -6.28 -2.46 -5.20
CA GLU A 72 -7.20 -3.57 -4.97
C GLU A 72 -6.97 -4.23 -3.61
N GLY A 73 -5.72 -4.43 -3.20
CA GLY A 73 -5.40 -4.93 -1.87
C GLY A 73 -5.90 -4.02 -0.75
N LEU A 74 -5.69 -2.70 -0.90
CA LEU A 74 -6.22 -1.71 0.04
C LEU A 74 -7.74 -1.72 0.10
N LYS A 75 -8.46 -1.79 -1.03
CA LYS A 75 -9.93 -1.93 -1.06
C LYS A 75 -10.43 -3.20 -0.35
N ASN A 76 -9.60 -4.25 -0.33
CA ASN A 76 -9.84 -5.47 0.42
C ASN A 76 -9.39 -5.39 1.88
N GLU A 77 -9.05 -4.21 2.39
CA GLU A 77 -8.57 -3.93 3.74
C GLU A 77 -7.27 -4.67 4.08
N THR A 78 -6.48 -5.03 3.07
CA THR A 78 -5.18 -5.67 3.28
C THR A 78 -4.14 -4.60 3.64
N PRO A 79 -3.50 -4.68 4.81
CA PRO A 79 -2.44 -3.77 5.18
C PRO A 79 -1.26 -3.85 4.21
N VAL A 80 -0.60 -2.71 4.00
CA VAL A 80 0.54 -2.60 3.09
C VAL A 80 1.74 -2.12 3.88
N VAL A 81 2.87 -2.79 3.72
CA VAL A 81 4.18 -2.29 4.14
C VAL A 81 4.88 -1.77 2.88
N THR A 82 5.18 -0.48 2.85
CA THR A 82 6.01 0.12 1.80
C THR A 82 7.40 0.37 2.35
N VAL A 83 8.42 -0.03 1.61
CA VAL A 83 9.82 0.16 2.02
C VAL A 83 10.38 1.36 1.25
N LEU A 84 10.81 2.38 1.99
CA LEU A 84 11.46 3.55 1.40
C LEU A 84 12.88 3.16 0.95
N GLY A 85 13.28 3.66 -0.22
CA GLY A 85 14.59 3.44 -0.83
C GLY A 85 14.70 2.20 -1.71
N THR A 86 13.63 1.43 -1.90
CA THR A 86 13.68 0.16 -2.66
C THR A 86 13.22 0.29 -4.11
N GLY A 87 12.52 1.38 -4.48
CA GLY A 87 12.07 1.57 -5.84
C GLY A 87 11.15 2.78 -6.02
N TYR A 88 11.11 3.31 -7.25
CA TYR A 88 10.50 4.62 -7.53
C TYR A 88 9.02 4.72 -7.12
N LEU A 89 8.18 3.73 -7.45
CA LEU A 89 6.78 3.72 -7.01
C LEU A 89 6.66 3.61 -5.48
N ALA A 90 7.45 2.75 -4.85
CA ALA A 90 7.44 2.59 -3.40
C ALA A 90 7.84 3.90 -2.70
N ASP A 91 8.83 4.61 -3.23
CA ASP A 91 9.32 5.88 -2.70
C ASP A 91 8.27 6.99 -2.83
N ILE A 92 7.58 7.08 -3.96
CA ILE A 92 6.49 8.05 -4.13
C ILE A 92 5.37 7.79 -3.13
N ILE A 93 4.91 6.54 -3.01
CA ILE A 93 3.83 6.17 -2.09
C ILE A 93 4.27 6.38 -0.63
N ALA A 94 5.50 6.02 -0.28
CA ALA A 94 6.06 6.22 1.05
C ALA A 94 6.10 7.71 1.43
N ARG A 95 6.65 8.57 0.57
CA ARG A 95 6.73 10.02 0.81
C ARG A 95 5.34 10.64 0.96
N LEU A 96 4.43 10.32 0.04
CA LEU A 96 3.04 10.77 0.14
C LEU A 96 2.41 10.40 1.48
N CYS A 97 2.58 9.16 1.94
CA CYS A 97 2.02 8.72 3.22
C CYS A 97 2.65 9.44 4.42
N LEU A 98 3.96 9.71 4.39
CA LEU A 98 4.65 10.46 5.45
C LEU A 98 4.17 11.92 5.51
N ASP A 99 4.02 12.57 4.35
CA ASP A 99 3.55 13.95 4.25
C ASP A 99 2.10 14.06 4.75
N LEU A 100 1.22 13.17 4.29
CA LEU A 100 -0.18 13.16 4.70
C LEU A 100 -0.39 12.90 6.21
N ARG A 101 0.42 12.02 6.82
CA ARG A 101 0.40 11.82 8.28
C ARG A 101 0.83 13.07 9.02
N SER A 102 1.90 13.73 8.55
CA SER A 102 2.37 14.99 9.11
C SER A 102 1.29 16.07 9.03
N TYR A 103 0.54 16.14 7.91
CA TYR A 103 -0.61 17.04 7.77
C TYR A 103 -1.74 16.71 8.76
N ASP A 104 -2.13 15.45 8.89
CA ASP A 104 -3.18 15.02 9.80
C ASP A 104 -2.83 15.33 11.26
N GLU A 105 -1.56 15.20 11.65
CA GLU A 105 -1.07 15.55 12.98
C GLU A 105 -1.10 17.07 13.20
N LEU A 106 -0.55 17.87 12.28
CA LEU A 106 -0.58 19.33 12.37
C LEU A 106 -2.02 19.85 12.44
N MET A 107 -2.93 19.34 11.61
CA MET A 107 -4.33 19.74 11.61
C MET A 107 -5.04 19.44 12.94
N LYS A 108 -4.68 18.38 13.65
CA LYS A 108 -5.21 18.07 14.99
C LYS A 108 -4.67 18.99 16.07
N THR A 109 -3.42 19.44 15.94
CA THR A 109 -2.80 20.35 16.92
C THR A 109 -3.28 21.80 16.78
N LEU A 110 -3.78 22.17 15.60
CA LEU A 110 -4.30 23.50 15.35
C LEU A 110 -5.70 23.65 15.95
N GLY A 111 -5.80 24.52 16.97
CA GLY A 111 -7.08 24.99 17.48
C GLY A 111 -7.96 25.63 16.40
N ASP A 112 -9.24 25.78 16.69
CA ASP A 112 -10.25 26.19 15.69
C ASP A 112 -10.08 27.62 15.18
N ASP A 113 -9.42 28.48 15.94
CA ASP A 113 -9.24 29.89 15.61
C ASP A 113 -8.16 30.16 14.54
N ARG A 114 -7.43 29.12 14.11
CA ARG A 114 -6.33 29.24 13.12
C ARG A 114 -6.75 28.85 11.71
N ILE A 115 -7.88 29.39 11.24
CA ILE A 115 -8.47 29.08 9.93
C ILE A 115 -7.48 29.31 8.79
N ASP A 116 -6.79 30.46 8.77
CA ASP A 116 -5.80 30.80 7.74
C ASP A 116 -4.68 29.77 7.62
N LEU A 117 -4.23 29.21 8.75
CA LEU A 117 -3.17 28.21 8.76
C LEU A 117 -3.69 26.84 8.30
N LYS A 118 -4.92 26.48 8.70
CA LYS A 118 -5.60 25.27 8.22
C LYS A 118 -5.77 25.31 6.71
N ASP A 119 -6.11 26.46 6.13
CA ASP A 119 -6.29 26.59 4.68
C ASP A 119 -4.95 26.53 3.92
N LYS A 120 -3.90 27.17 4.43
CA LYS A 120 -2.53 27.02 3.89
C LYS A 120 -2.05 25.57 3.92
N LEU A 121 -2.35 24.82 4.99
CA LEU A 121 -2.01 23.40 5.07
C LEU A 121 -2.80 22.56 4.06
N LYS A 122 -4.10 22.82 3.86
CA LYS A 122 -4.89 22.14 2.83
C LYS A 122 -4.34 22.41 1.43
N GLU A 123 -3.97 23.65 1.14
CA GLU A 123 -3.39 24.02 -0.16
C GLU A 123 -2.08 23.27 -0.40
N LYS A 124 -1.18 23.27 0.60
CA LYS A 124 0.08 22.53 0.53
C LYS A 124 -0.14 21.03 0.35
N ARG A 125 -1.07 20.43 1.12
CA ARG A 125 -1.46 19.03 0.99
C ARG A 125 -1.94 18.70 -0.43
N ASN A 126 -2.80 19.53 -1.00
CA ASN A 126 -3.32 19.31 -2.35
C ASN A 126 -2.21 19.39 -3.40
N LYS A 127 -1.26 20.31 -3.22
CA LYS A 127 -0.09 20.42 -4.09
C LYS A 127 0.78 19.17 -4.03
N ASP A 128 1.07 18.66 -2.84
CA ASP A 128 1.90 17.45 -2.68
C ASP A 128 1.22 16.20 -3.29
N ILE A 129 -0.11 16.09 -3.17
CA ILE A 129 -0.89 15.04 -3.84
C ILE A 129 -0.76 15.16 -5.36
N GLN A 130 -0.90 16.38 -5.90
CA GLN A 130 -0.78 16.63 -7.34
C GLN A 130 0.64 16.34 -7.86
N ASP A 131 1.67 16.73 -7.10
CA ASP A 131 3.07 16.44 -7.44
C ASP A 131 3.34 14.93 -7.43
N CYS A 132 2.72 14.17 -6.51
CA CYS A 132 2.78 12.71 -6.52
C CYS A 132 2.09 12.11 -7.75
N GLN A 133 0.90 12.60 -8.11
CA GLN A 133 0.19 12.16 -9.30
C GLN A 133 1.05 12.35 -10.56
N ILE A 134 1.66 13.53 -10.72
CA ILE A 134 2.55 13.83 -11.85
C ILE A 134 3.75 12.90 -11.88
N GLN A 135 4.35 12.58 -10.72
CA GLN A 135 5.48 11.65 -10.65
C GLN A 135 5.09 10.22 -11.07
N ILE A 136 3.90 9.75 -10.67
CA ILE A 136 3.38 8.44 -11.08
C ILE A 136 3.06 8.42 -12.58
N GLU A 137 2.41 9.45 -13.10
CA GLU A 137 2.13 9.58 -14.54
C GLU A 137 3.43 9.56 -15.36
N ARG A 138 4.47 10.28 -14.92
CA ARG A 138 5.79 10.26 -15.56
C ARG A 138 6.41 8.87 -15.54
N LEU A 139 6.37 8.18 -14.39
CA LEU A 139 6.88 6.81 -14.28
C LEU A 139 6.21 5.87 -15.30
N ILE A 140 4.90 6.01 -15.47
CA ILE A 140 4.09 5.12 -16.31
C ILE A 140 4.23 5.46 -17.80
N ASN A 141 4.26 6.74 -18.15
CA ASN A 141 4.42 7.20 -19.54
C ASN A 141 5.80 6.89 -20.12
N LEU A 142 6.83 6.74 -19.28
CA LEU A 142 8.14 6.25 -19.71
C LEU A 142 8.11 4.78 -20.14
N THR A 143 7.08 4.02 -19.77
CA THR A 143 7.00 2.57 -19.99
C THR A 143 5.97 2.15 -21.03
N GLU A 144 4.97 2.97 -21.35
CA GLU A 144 3.87 2.58 -22.25
C GLU A 144 3.24 3.78 -22.98
N ASN A 145 2.82 3.60 -24.24
CA ASN A 145 2.11 4.64 -25.00
C ASN A 145 0.83 5.08 -24.27
N SER A 146 0.71 6.39 -24.04
CA SER A 146 -0.29 7.06 -23.18
C SER A 146 -1.72 6.96 -23.73
N SER A 147 -2.68 6.60 -22.87
CA SER A 147 -4.12 6.70 -23.13
C SER A 147 -4.84 7.40 -21.96
N GLU A 148 -5.90 8.15 -22.24
CA GLU A 148 -6.71 8.89 -21.26
C GLU A 148 -7.28 7.99 -20.13
N GLN A 149 -7.51 6.72 -20.45
CA GLN A 149 -7.90 5.67 -19.51
C GLN A 149 -6.89 5.52 -18.36
N LYS A 150 -5.58 5.57 -18.65
CA LYS A 150 -4.52 5.38 -17.65
C LYS A 150 -4.50 6.47 -16.61
N ASN A 151 -4.67 7.73 -17.02
CA ASN A 151 -4.68 8.87 -16.10
C ASN A 151 -5.87 8.77 -15.14
N THR A 152 -7.02 8.33 -15.64
CA THR A 152 -8.19 8.06 -14.80
C THR A 152 -7.91 6.94 -13.79
N THR A 153 -7.28 5.84 -14.23
CA THR A 153 -6.89 4.75 -13.34
C THR A 153 -5.90 5.20 -12.26
N ILE A 154 -4.87 5.97 -12.63
CA ILE A 154 -3.86 6.50 -11.69
C ILE A 154 -4.54 7.37 -10.63
N ARG A 155 -5.44 8.28 -11.04
CA ARG A 155 -6.17 9.15 -10.12
C ARG A 155 -7.00 8.33 -9.11
N ASN A 156 -7.79 7.38 -9.60
CA ASN A 156 -8.62 6.51 -8.75
C ASN A 156 -7.77 5.69 -7.76
N CYS A 157 -6.61 5.22 -8.22
CA CYS A 157 -5.65 4.52 -7.38
C CYS A 157 -5.10 5.44 -6.28
N LEU A 158 -4.67 6.65 -6.63
CA LEU A 158 -4.14 7.62 -5.69
C LEU A 158 -5.18 8.04 -4.64
N GLU A 159 -6.43 8.25 -5.04
CA GLU A 159 -7.55 8.51 -4.13
C GLU A 159 -7.74 7.35 -3.13
N THR A 160 -7.61 6.11 -3.59
CA THR A 160 -7.66 4.92 -2.72
C THR A 160 -6.53 4.94 -1.70
N VAL A 161 -5.29 5.21 -2.14
CA VAL A 161 -4.11 5.32 -1.27
C VAL A 161 -4.32 6.40 -0.21
N ILE A 162 -4.76 7.60 -0.60
CA ILE A 162 -5.01 8.71 0.32
C ILE A 162 -6.08 8.35 1.35
N LYS A 163 -7.21 7.79 0.89
CA LYS A 163 -8.33 7.40 1.76
C LYS A 163 -7.92 6.32 2.76
N MET A 164 -7.07 5.39 2.34
CA MET A 164 -6.70 4.19 3.11
C MET A 164 -5.27 4.25 3.67
N GLN A 165 -4.66 5.43 3.72
CA GLN A 165 -3.27 5.63 4.17
C GLN A 165 -2.96 5.08 5.56
N LYS A 166 -3.97 4.94 6.42
CA LYS A 166 -3.83 4.36 7.77
C LYS A 166 -3.48 2.87 7.75
N LEU A 167 -3.78 2.17 6.64
CA LEU A 167 -3.42 0.78 6.42
C LEU A 167 -2.02 0.61 5.81
N ILE A 168 -1.38 1.71 5.43
CA ILE A 168 -0.05 1.71 4.81
C ILE A 168 0.97 2.05 5.88
N VAL A 169 1.88 1.13 6.18
CA VAL A 169 3.03 1.35 7.05
C VAL A 169 4.25 1.63 6.18
N VAL A 170 4.93 2.73 6.46
CA VAL A 170 6.20 3.08 5.81
C VAL A 170 7.33 2.56 6.68
N PHE A 171 8.19 1.72 6.10
CA PHE A 171 9.42 1.26 6.72
C PHE A 171 10.59 1.92 6.02
N ASP A 172 11.49 2.53 6.78
CA ASP A 172 12.74 3.03 6.22
C ASP A 172 13.71 1.84 6.12
N GLY A 173 13.83 1.27 4.93
CA GLY A 173 14.62 0.06 4.68
C GLY A 173 16.13 0.29 4.85
N ILE A 174 16.54 1.55 4.87
CA ILE A 174 17.92 1.96 5.09
C ILE A 174 17.94 2.63 6.45
N GLY A 175 18.19 1.84 7.50
CA GLY A 175 18.94 2.39 8.61
C GLY A 175 20.22 2.94 7.99
N ARG A 176 20.29 4.25 7.77
CA ARG A 176 21.56 4.91 7.49
C ARG A 176 22.41 4.57 8.69
N VAL A 177 23.22 3.53 8.54
CA VAL A 177 24.50 3.51 9.21
C VAL A 177 25.20 4.70 8.58
N ASP A 178 24.95 5.88 9.15
CA ASP A 178 25.89 6.97 9.05
C ASP A 178 27.14 6.37 9.67
N ASN A 179 27.95 5.70 8.85
CA ASN A 179 29.31 5.37 9.17
C ASN A 179 29.93 6.73 9.43
N VAL A 180 30.04 7.04 10.72
CA VAL A 180 31.01 7.96 11.27
C VAL A 180 32.37 7.40 10.84
N GLU A 181 32.75 7.66 9.59
CA GLU A 181 34.15 7.75 9.17
C GLU A 181 34.65 9.12 9.66
N ASP A 182 34.72 9.25 10.97
CA ASP A 182 35.43 10.32 11.68
C ASP A 182 35.98 9.65 12.94
N GLU A 183 37.10 8.95 12.78
CA GLU A 183 38.18 8.72 13.75
C GLU A 183 39.12 7.60 13.24
N MET A 184 40.01 7.95 12.30
CA MET A 184 41.41 7.49 12.25
C MET A 184 42.28 8.49 11.49
#